data_AF-A0A1U7NTQ5-F1
#
_entry.id   AF-A0A1U7NTQ5-F1
#
_cell.length_a   1.000
_cell.length_b   1.000
_cell.length_c   1.000
_cell.angle_alpha   90.00
_cell.angle_beta   90.00
_cell.angle_gamma   90.00
#
_symmetry.space_group_name_H-M   'P 1'
#
loop_
_entity.id
_entity.type
_entity.pdbx_description
1 polymer ?
#
loop_
_entity_poly.entity_id
_entity_poly.type
_entity_poly.pdbx_seq_one_letter_code
_entity_poly.pdbx_strand_id
1 'polypeptide(L)'
;MTAPDQTRELEPHLERGRKLLHLYRRGVGGERTNAGRLLLTHLKTQDLTLYDLDASLPVSQELADLDNWRESAALLARIGKSEDEDVLTRLVDATDLTDTELARLLKAVDTETLVDVRADGWAYTHGGNADDYRRAARRVLPSVLLAGRGSLADRLLAATLHQHHLLTHPERNIRAADELQKRMLLGLIFGLTGHRAEATAEGVRAHLNAEQLARVRALLAGQGERLKAGALRHAEELAAEVGRGG
;
A
#
# COMPACT_ATOMS: atom_id res chain seq x y z
N MET A 1 49.47 -6.97 -31.09
CA MET A 1 49.11 -8.23 -30.41
C MET A 1 47.85 -7.97 -29.61
N THR A 2 46.71 -8.27 -30.23
CA THR A 2 45.38 -8.14 -29.64
C THR A 2 45.17 -9.26 -28.64
N ALA A 3 44.92 -8.92 -27.38
CA ALA A 3 44.56 -9.91 -26.35
C ALA A 3 43.30 -10.66 -26.82
N PRO A 4 43.36 -11.99 -27.03
CA PRO A 4 42.17 -12.75 -27.32
C PRO A 4 41.35 -12.95 -26.04
N ASP A 5 40.05 -12.69 -26.16
CA ASP A 5 38.97 -13.62 -25.79
C ASP A 5 38.75 -14.08 -24.33
N GLN A 6 39.26 -13.39 -23.32
CA GLN A 6 38.87 -13.70 -21.91
C GLN A 6 37.33 -13.64 -21.70
N THR A 7 36.64 -12.76 -22.42
CA THR A 7 35.18 -12.63 -22.34
C THR A 7 34.42 -13.83 -22.97
N ARG A 8 34.97 -14.45 -24.03
CA ARG A 8 34.37 -15.65 -24.66
C ARG A 8 34.61 -16.92 -23.86
N GLU A 9 35.73 -17.01 -23.14
CA GLU A 9 36.02 -18.16 -22.27
C GLU A 9 35.12 -18.19 -21.02
N LEU A 10 34.70 -17.02 -20.52
CA LEU A 10 33.81 -16.89 -19.36
C LEU A 10 32.33 -17.10 -19.69
N GLU A 11 31.92 -16.97 -20.95
CA GLU A 11 30.53 -16.99 -21.39
C GLU A 11 29.77 -18.28 -20.99
N PRO A 12 30.33 -19.50 -21.13
CA PRO A 12 29.68 -20.73 -20.69
C PRO A 12 29.53 -20.82 -19.16
N HIS A 13 30.47 -20.23 -18.42
CA HIS A 13 30.46 -20.22 -16.95
C HIS A 13 29.42 -19.22 -16.43
N LEU A 14 29.27 -18.07 -17.09
CA LEU A 14 28.21 -17.10 -16.80
C LEU A 14 26.82 -17.67 -17.13
N GLU A 15 26.66 -18.35 -18.26
CA GLU A 15 25.39 -18.98 -18.63
C GLU A 15 24.97 -20.07 -17.63
N ARG A 16 25.92 -20.93 -17.23
CA ARG A 16 25.68 -21.94 -16.18
C ARG A 16 25.37 -21.29 -14.84
N GLY A 17 26.08 -20.24 -14.46
CA GLY A 17 25.82 -19.47 -13.24
C GLY A 17 24.41 -18.87 -13.22
N ARG A 18 24.00 -18.21 -14.32
CA ARG A 18 22.65 -17.65 -14.49
C ARG A 18 21.55 -18.72 -14.40
N LYS A 19 21.77 -19.91 -14.99
CA LYS A 19 20.85 -21.04 -14.87
C LYS A 19 20.70 -21.52 -13.41
N LEU A 20 21.81 -21.65 -12.69
CA LEU A 20 21.80 -22.05 -11.27
C LEU A 20 21.14 -20.97 -10.38
N LEU A 21 21.41 -19.70 -10.64
CA LEU A 21 20.75 -18.56 -9.99
C LEU A 21 19.24 -18.60 -10.20
N HIS A 22 18.79 -18.88 -11.41
CA HIS A 22 17.37 -19.00 -11.73
C HIS A 22 16.70 -20.15 -10.98
N LEU A 23 17.33 -21.33 -10.97
CA LEU A 23 16.86 -22.51 -10.24
C LEU A 23 16.79 -22.25 -8.73
N TYR A 24 17.77 -21.53 -8.19
CA TYR A 24 17.77 -21.17 -6.78
C TYR A 24 16.62 -20.22 -6.42
N ARG A 25 16.33 -19.21 -7.25
CA ARG A 25 15.25 -18.24 -7.00
C ARG A 25 13.85 -18.84 -7.14
N ARG A 26 13.66 -19.82 -8.04
CA ARG A 26 12.34 -20.45 -8.31
C ARG A 26 12.11 -21.76 -7.58
N GLY A 27 13.17 -22.42 -7.12
CA GLY A 27 13.08 -23.71 -6.45
C GLY A 27 12.39 -23.62 -5.09
N VAL A 28 11.81 -24.74 -4.64
CA VAL A 28 11.18 -24.88 -3.32
C VAL A 28 11.79 -26.06 -2.57
N GLY A 29 11.98 -25.93 -1.26
CA GLY A 29 12.48 -27.01 -0.41
C GLY A 29 13.84 -27.57 -0.85
N GLY A 30 13.93 -28.90 -1.03
CA GLY A 30 15.19 -29.59 -1.35
C GLY A 30 15.82 -29.19 -2.70
N GLU A 31 15.00 -28.78 -3.68
CA GLU A 31 15.49 -28.31 -4.98
C GLU A 31 16.25 -26.98 -4.83
N ARG A 32 15.69 -26.04 -4.05
CA ARG A 32 16.36 -24.77 -3.74
C ARG A 32 17.66 -25.00 -2.99
N THR A 33 17.67 -25.86 -1.99
CA THR A 33 18.89 -26.17 -1.22
C THR A 33 19.99 -26.76 -2.11
N ASN A 34 19.65 -27.69 -3.00
CA ASN A 34 20.63 -28.27 -3.92
C ASN A 34 21.12 -27.27 -4.97
N ALA A 35 20.21 -26.49 -5.56
CA ALA A 35 20.57 -25.41 -6.49
C ALA A 35 21.47 -24.37 -5.82
N GLY A 36 21.20 -24.00 -4.57
CA GLY A 36 22.03 -23.09 -3.78
C GLY A 36 23.43 -23.64 -3.56
N ARG A 37 23.55 -24.89 -3.10
CA ARG A 37 24.88 -25.54 -2.93
C ARG A 37 25.68 -25.55 -4.23
N LEU A 38 25.03 -25.88 -5.36
CA LEU A 38 25.67 -25.89 -6.67
C LEU A 38 26.06 -24.49 -7.14
N LEU A 39 25.20 -23.49 -6.92
CA LEU A 39 25.47 -22.08 -7.24
C LEU A 39 26.66 -21.55 -6.45
N LEU A 40 26.68 -21.74 -5.12
CA LEU A 40 27.77 -21.30 -4.27
C LEU A 40 29.11 -21.95 -4.68
N THR A 41 29.07 -23.25 -4.97
CA THR A 41 30.25 -23.99 -5.46
C THR A 41 30.73 -23.43 -6.79
N HIS A 42 29.81 -23.15 -7.72
CA HIS A 42 30.12 -22.61 -9.03
C HIS A 42 30.72 -21.21 -8.94
N LEU A 43 30.12 -20.31 -8.15
CA LEU A 43 30.63 -18.96 -7.90
C LEU A 43 32.07 -18.99 -7.37
N LYS A 44 32.33 -19.81 -6.34
CA LYS A 44 33.67 -19.97 -5.74
C LYS A 44 34.70 -20.57 -6.70
N THR A 45 34.30 -21.56 -7.50
CA THR A 45 35.23 -22.27 -8.40
C THR A 45 35.67 -21.38 -9.55
N GLN A 46 34.79 -20.47 -9.99
CA GLN A 46 35.02 -19.59 -11.14
C GLN A 46 35.40 -18.16 -10.74
N ASP A 47 35.58 -17.91 -9.43
CA ASP A 47 35.81 -16.58 -8.84
C ASP A 47 34.81 -15.52 -9.33
N LEU A 48 33.55 -15.93 -9.47
CA LEU A 48 32.43 -15.06 -9.89
C LEU A 48 31.66 -14.58 -8.67
N THR A 49 31.10 -13.38 -8.75
CA THR A 49 30.14 -12.83 -7.80
C THR A 49 28.71 -12.91 -8.36
N LEU A 50 27.72 -12.71 -7.50
CA LEU A 50 26.32 -12.60 -7.93
C LEU A 50 26.11 -11.44 -8.93
N TYR A 51 26.83 -10.32 -8.74
CA TYR A 51 26.85 -9.18 -9.66
C TYR A 51 27.30 -9.59 -11.08
N ASP A 52 28.29 -10.48 -11.20
CA ASP A 52 28.79 -10.93 -12.51
C ASP A 52 27.73 -11.76 -13.27
N LEU A 53 26.85 -12.43 -12.54
CA LEU A 53 25.73 -13.18 -13.12
C LEU A 53 24.57 -12.25 -13.52
N ASP A 54 24.28 -11.26 -12.68
CA ASP A 54 23.22 -10.26 -12.83
C ASP A 54 23.64 -8.95 -12.14
N ALA A 55 23.85 -7.88 -12.92
CA ALA A 55 24.38 -6.61 -12.43
C ALA A 55 23.47 -5.87 -11.42
N SER A 56 22.25 -6.36 -11.19
CA SER A 56 21.37 -5.86 -10.12
C SER A 56 21.69 -6.43 -8.74
N LEU A 57 22.46 -7.54 -8.68
CA LEU A 57 22.79 -8.28 -7.47
C LEU A 57 24.04 -7.73 -6.75
N PRO A 58 24.24 -8.04 -5.46
CA PRO A 58 25.41 -7.59 -4.71
C PRO A 58 26.71 -8.20 -5.25
N VAL A 59 27.81 -7.47 -5.07
CA VAL A 59 29.18 -7.96 -5.31
C VAL A 59 29.58 -8.89 -4.16
N SER A 60 28.95 -10.07 -4.12
CA SER A 60 29.13 -11.09 -3.08
C SER A 60 28.96 -12.49 -3.68
N GLN A 61 29.56 -13.49 -3.02
CA GLN A 61 29.34 -14.92 -3.30
C GLN A 61 28.36 -15.55 -2.31
N GLU A 62 27.97 -14.83 -1.26
CA GLU A 62 27.15 -15.35 -0.17
C GLU A 62 25.67 -15.39 -0.57
N LEU A 63 25.05 -16.58 -0.48
CA LEU A 63 23.64 -16.74 -0.86
C LEU A 63 22.67 -16.09 0.13
N ALA A 64 23.09 -15.89 1.38
CA ALA A 64 22.30 -15.12 2.34
C ALA A 64 22.10 -13.67 1.88
N ASP A 65 23.05 -13.09 1.16
CA ASP A 65 22.92 -11.74 0.60
C ASP A 65 21.90 -11.71 -0.55
N LEU A 66 21.81 -12.81 -1.31
CA LEU A 66 20.77 -12.99 -2.34
C LEU A 66 19.39 -13.21 -1.72
N ASP A 67 19.29 -13.99 -0.65
CA ASP A 67 18.03 -14.26 0.04
C ASP A 67 17.45 -13.01 0.71
N ASN A 68 18.33 -12.12 1.19
CA ASN A 68 17.96 -10.82 1.75
C ASN A 68 17.97 -9.69 0.70
N TRP A 69 18.26 -10.00 -0.57
CA TRP A 69 18.39 -8.99 -1.61
C TRP A 69 17.02 -8.37 -1.92
N ARG A 70 17.01 -7.05 -1.90
CA ARG A 70 15.86 -6.23 -2.25
C ARG A 70 16.21 -5.36 -3.43
N GLU A 71 15.54 -5.61 -4.56
CA GLU A 71 15.71 -4.81 -5.78
C GLU A 71 15.51 -3.31 -5.50
N SER A 72 14.51 -2.99 -4.69
CA SER A 72 14.20 -1.62 -4.29
C SER A 72 15.36 -0.93 -3.54
N ALA A 73 16.15 -1.68 -2.75
CA ALA A 73 17.34 -1.13 -2.09
C ALA A 73 18.45 -0.78 -3.09
N ALA A 74 18.65 -1.64 -4.11
CA ALA A 74 19.61 -1.37 -5.19
C ALA A 74 19.17 -0.19 -6.06
N LEU A 75 17.88 -0.08 -6.36
CA LEU A 75 17.29 1.05 -7.09
C LEU A 75 17.41 2.36 -6.29
N LEU A 76 17.18 2.34 -4.98
CA LEU A 76 17.36 3.52 -4.12
C LEU A 76 18.78 4.07 -4.11
N ALA A 77 19.79 3.20 -4.25
CA ALA A 77 21.19 3.63 -4.34
C ALA A 77 21.49 4.39 -5.64
N ARG A 78 20.61 4.30 -6.65
CA ARG A 78 20.75 4.99 -7.94
C ARG A 78 20.09 6.37 -7.98
N ILE A 79 19.22 6.71 -7.01
CA ILE A 79 18.57 8.03 -6.94
C ILE A 79 19.63 9.14 -6.92
N GLY A 80 19.51 10.10 -7.84
CA GLY A 80 20.43 11.23 -8.03
C GLY A 80 21.43 11.00 -9.18
N LYS A 81 21.18 10.04 -10.06
CA LYS A 81 22.00 9.75 -11.26
C LYS A 81 21.17 10.01 -12.53
N SER A 82 21.79 10.17 -13.68
CA SER A 82 21.16 10.61 -14.95
C SER A 82 20.06 9.70 -15.55
N GLU A 83 19.56 8.70 -14.82
CA GLU A 83 18.49 7.76 -15.22
C GLU A 83 17.37 7.69 -14.15
N ASP A 84 17.12 8.81 -13.46
CA ASP A 84 16.28 8.83 -12.26
C ASP A 84 14.79 8.53 -12.52
N GLU A 85 14.19 8.92 -13.65
CA GLU A 85 12.74 8.82 -13.85
C GLU A 85 12.21 7.37 -13.88
N ASP A 86 12.86 6.47 -14.63
CA ASP A 86 12.49 5.05 -14.67
C ASP A 86 12.69 4.37 -13.30
N VAL A 87 13.77 4.74 -12.60
CA VAL A 87 14.07 4.24 -11.26
C VAL A 87 13.00 4.69 -10.27
N LEU A 88 12.64 5.97 -10.27
CA LEU A 88 11.62 6.54 -9.40
C LEU A 88 10.25 5.91 -9.67
N THR A 89 9.89 5.71 -10.95
CA THR A 89 8.64 5.05 -11.34
C THR A 89 8.53 3.65 -10.73
N ARG A 90 9.59 2.84 -10.82
CA ARG A 90 9.60 1.50 -10.23
C ARG A 90 9.57 1.52 -8.71
N LEU A 91 10.27 2.46 -8.09
CA LEU A 91 10.32 2.60 -6.63
C LEU A 91 8.98 3.07 -6.04
N VAL A 92 8.19 3.85 -6.77
CA VAL A 92 6.87 4.32 -6.33
C VAL A 92 5.91 3.17 -6.08
N ASP A 93 5.98 2.10 -6.89
CA ASP A 93 5.14 0.90 -6.76
C ASP A 93 5.78 -0.20 -5.91
N ALA A 94 7.00 0.01 -5.38
CA ALA A 94 7.68 -0.97 -4.53
C ALA A 94 7.00 -1.09 -3.15
N THR A 95 6.75 -2.34 -2.73
CA THR A 95 6.03 -2.66 -1.48
C THR A 95 6.94 -3.06 -0.32
N ASP A 96 8.23 -3.27 -0.59
CA ASP A 96 9.22 -3.78 0.36
C ASP A 96 10.04 -2.66 1.04
N LEU A 97 9.81 -1.40 0.67
CA LEU A 97 10.51 -0.23 1.23
C LEU A 97 10.33 -0.10 2.75
N THR A 98 11.43 0.16 3.46
CA THR A 98 11.37 0.57 4.87
C THR A 98 10.90 2.02 5.00
N ASP A 99 10.45 2.42 6.19
CA ASP A 99 9.99 3.80 6.44
C ASP A 99 11.07 4.86 6.14
N THR A 100 12.33 4.56 6.47
CA THR A 100 13.47 5.44 6.18
C THR A 100 13.75 5.57 4.69
N GLU A 101 13.60 4.47 3.94
CA GLU A 101 13.80 4.44 2.49
C GLU A 101 12.65 5.14 1.77
N LEU A 102 11.42 4.95 2.22
CA LEU A 102 10.24 5.65 1.73
C LEU A 102 10.36 7.16 1.95
N ALA A 103 10.85 7.59 3.12
CA ALA A 103 11.13 9.01 3.39
C ALA A 103 12.21 9.59 2.48
N ARG A 104 13.21 8.78 2.07
CA ARG A 104 14.21 9.19 1.08
C ARG A 104 13.60 9.29 -0.32
N LEU A 105 12.81 8.30 -0.74
CA LEU A 105 12.10 8.31 -2.03
C LEU A 105 11.18 9.54 -2.14
N LEU A 106 10.43 9.85 -1.08
CA LEU A 106 9.48 10.96 -1.07
C LEU A 106 10.14 12.33 -1.24
N LYS A 107 11.43 12.48 -0.90
CA LYS A 107 12.21 13.70 -1.15
C LYS A 107 12.67 13.83 -2.60
N ALA A 108 12.72 12.72 -3.34
CA ALA A 108 13.20 12.66 -4.72
C ALA A 108 12.07 12.62 -5.75
N VAL A 109 10.89 12.12 -5.37
CA VAL A 109 9.71 12.05 -6.23
C VAL A 109 8.95 13.37 -6.23
N ASP A 110 8.61 13.86 -7.42
CA ASP A 110 7.58 14.88 -7.56
C ASP A 110 6.19 14.23 -7.45
N THR A 111 5.57 14.40 -6.28
CA THR A 111 4.22 13.89 -6.03
C THR A 111 3.16 14.56 -6.88
N GLU A 112 3.37 15.79 -7.36
CA GLU A 112 2.40 16.48 -8.22
C GLU A 112 2.38 15.84 -9.61
N THR A 113 3.55 15.66 -10.23
CA THR A 113 3.66 14.93 -11.51
C THR A 113 3.11 13.49 -11.40
N LEU A 114 3.39 12.78 -10.29
CA LEU A 114 2.85 11.44 -10.08
C LEU A 114 1.31 11.42 -10.03
N VAL A 115 0.70 12.43 -9.41
CA VAL A 115 -0.76 12.59 -9.39
C VAL A 115 -1.29 12.87 -10.79
N ASP A 116 -0.65 13.77 -11.54
CA ASP A 116 -1.13 14.18 -12.86
C ASP A 116 -1.21 13.01 -13.83
N VAL A 117 -0.26 12.07 -13.76
CA VAL A 117 -0.26 10.85 -14.59
C VAL A 117 -1.31 9.83 -14.15
N ARG A 118 -1.70 9.82 -12.87
CA ARG A 118 -2.60 8.78 -12.29
C ARG A 118 -4.05 9.24 -12.09
N ALA A 119 -4.31 10.55 -12.03
CA ALA A 119 -5.61 11.10 -11.67
C ALA A 119 -6.75 10.66 -12.61
N ASP A 120 -6.49 10.60 -13.92
CA ASP A 120 -7.49 10.12 -14.89
C ASP A 120 -7.82 8.64 -14.68
N GLY A 121 -6.82 7.81 -14.36
CA GLY A 121 -7.03 6.41 -13.98
C GLY A 121 -7.87 6.28 -12.71
N TRP A 122 -7.61 7.10 -11.71
CA TRP A 122 -8.42 7.11 -10.47
C TRP A 122 -9.85 7.56 -10.72
N ALA A 123 -10.07 8.59 -11.53
CA ALA A 123 -11.40 9.04 -11.91
C ALA A 123 -12.17 7.95 -12.65
N TYR A 124 -11.51 7.20 -13.54
CA TYR A 124 -12.11 6.06 -14.22
C TYR A 124 -12.46 4.92 -13.24
N THR A 125 -11.55 4.56 -12.33
CA THR A 125 -11.73 3.41 -11.42
C THR A 125 -12.67 3.70 -10.25
N HIS A 126 -12.60 4.88 -9.65
CA HIS A 126 -13.32 5.25 -8.44
C HIS A 126 -14.50 6.22 -8.71
N GLY A 127 -14.67 6.65 -9.96
CA GLY A 127 -15.69 7.61 -10.36
C GLY A 127 -15.33 9.05 -9.96
N GLY A 128 -15.96 10.01 -10.64
CA GLY A 128 -15.76 11.44 -10.39
C GLY A 128 -14.94 12.14 -11.48
N ASN A 129 -14.46 13.34 -11.17
CA ASN A 129 -13.68 14.17 -12.08
C ASN A 129 -12.19 14.09 -11.71
N ALA A 130 -11.32 13.85 -12.69
CA ALA A 130 -9.86 13.83 -12.51
C ALA A 130 -9.32 15.12 -11.86
N ASP A 131 -9.90 16.28 -12.18
CA ASP A 131 -9.48 17.56 -11.58
C ASP A 131 -9.78 17.64 -10.08
N ASP A 132 -10.82 16.95 -9.61
CA ASP A 132 -11.13 16.88 -8.18
C ASP A 132 -10.12 15.99 -7.45
N TYR A 133 -9.64 14.92 -8.08
CA TYR A 133 -8.54 14.12 -7.56
C TYR A 133 -7.22 14.90 -7.52
N ARG A 134 -6.88 15.65 -8.57
CA ARG A 134 -5.70 16.54 -8.58
C ARG A 134 -5.76 17.56 -7.44
N ARG A 135 -6.92 18.22 -7.27
CA ARG A 135 -7.16 19.18 -6.19
C ARG A 135 -7.08 18.55 -4.80
N ALA A 136 -7.58 17.32 -4.65
CA ALA A 136 -7.53 16.56 -3.40
C ALA A 136 -6.08 16.19 -3.04
N ALA A 137 -5.31 15.71 -4.02
CA ALA A 137 -3.93 15.28 -3.80
C ALA A 137 -3.02 16.42 -3.32
N ARG A 138 -3.27 17.66 -3.78
CA ARG A 138 -2.57 18.87 -3.29
C ARG A 138 -2.76 19.14 -1.78
N ARG A 139 -3.72 18.51 -1.13
CA ARG A 139 -3.95 18.59 0.32
C ARG A 139 -3.29 17.46 1.10
N VAL A 140 -2.70 16.48 0.41
CA VAL A 140 -2.03 15.35 1.05
C VAL A 140 -0.68 15.81 1.59
N LEU A 141 -0.48 15.60 2.88
CA LEU A 141 0.78 15.92 3.55
C LEU A 141 1.77 14.74 3.44
N PRO A 142 3.08 15.00 3.29
CA PRO A 142 4.10 13.96 3.32
C PRO A 142 4.02 13.04 4.54
N SER A 143 3.68 13.59 5.72
CA SER A 143 3.52 12.83 6.96
C SER A 143 2.41 11.78 6.89
N VAL A 144 1.34 12.06 6.15
CA VAL A 144 0.23 11.11 5.93
C VAL A 144 0.69 9.94 5.06
N LEU A 145 1.49 10.22 4.03
CA LEU A 145 2.05 9.19 3.15
C LEU A 145 2.97 8.25 3.94
N LEU A 146 3.84 8.80 4.80
CA LEU A 146 4.75 8.00 5.64
C LEU A 146 4.00 7.12 6.65
N ALA A 147 2.91 7.60 7.23
CA ALA A 147 2.11 6.84 8.19
C ALA A 147 1.22 5.73 7.56
N GLY A 148 1.08 5.73 6.23
CA GLY A 148 0.27 4.75 5.51
C GLY A 148 0.87 3.33 5.49
N ARG A 149 0.28 2.46 4.67
CA ARG A 149 0.78 1.09 4.40
C ARG A 149 0.82 0.83 2.90
N GLY A 150 1.68 -0.10 2.48
CA GLY A 150 1.88 -0.45 1.07
C GLY A 150 2.91 0.42 0.37
N SER A 151 2.86 0.44 -0.96
CA SER A 151 3.74 1.24 -1.80
C SER A 151 3.46 2.74 -1.68
N LEU A 152 4.35 3.60 -2.20
CA LEU A 152 4.10 5.05 -2.23
C LEU A 152 2.86 5.37 -3.08
N ALA A 153 2.65 4.66 -4.18
CA ALA A 153 1.45 4.73 -4.99
C ALA A 153 0.17 4.43 -4.21
N ASP A 154 0.14 3.32 -3.47
CA ASP A 154 -1.04 2.93 -2.68
C ASP A 154 -1.36 3.96 -1.60
N ARG A 155 -0.32 4.45 -0.92
CA ARG A 155 -0.43 5.48 0.11
C ARG A 155 -0.99 6.78 -0.45
N LEU A 156 -0.48 7.20 -1.61
CA LEU A 156 -0.92 8.42 -2.28
C LEU A 156 -2.36 8.31 -2.78
N LEU A 157 -2.74 7.17 -3.37
CA LEU A 157 -4.12 6.90 -3.78
C LEU A 157 -5.06 6.96 -2.57
N ALA A 158 -4.76 6.22 -1.49
CA ALA A 158 -5.59 6.18 -0.29
C ALA A 158 -5.74 7.56 0.35
N ALA A 159 -4.65 8.31 0.48
CA ALA A 159 -4.69 9.66 1.04
C ALA A 159 -5.48 10.63 0.14
N THR A 160 -5.33 10.50 -1.18
CA THR A 160 -6.06 11.32 -2.16
C THR A 160 -7.55 11.02 -2.13
N LEU A 161 -7.95 9.74 -2.10
CA LEU A 161 -9.35 9.32 -1.97
C LEU A 161 -9.98 9.88 -0.70
N HIS A 162 -9.25 9.85 0.41
CA HIS A 162 -9.70 10.44 1.66
C HIS A 162 -9.90 11.96 1.53
N GLN A 163 -8.93 12.70 1.00
CA GLN A 163 -9.06 14.15 0.78
C GLN A 163 -10.18 14.51 -0.21
N HIS A 164 -10.35 13.70 -1.25
CA HIS A 164 -11.41 13.84 -2.24
C HIS A 164 -12.78 13.66 -1.59
N HIS A 165 -12.92 12.67 -0.71
CA HIS A 165 -14.13 12.50 0.09
C HIS A 165 -14.43 13.75 0.92
N LEU A 166 -13.47 14.25 1.70
CA LEU A 166 -13.65 15.44 2.53
C LEU A 166 -14.02 16.70 1.72
N LEU A 167 -13.49 16.83 0.50
CA LEU A 167 -13.78 17.94 -0.42
C LEU A 167 -15.22 17.89 -0.97
N THR A 168 -15.67 16.70 -1.35
CA THR A 168 -16.97 16.50 -2.00
C THR A 168 -18.11 16.26 -1.01
N HIS A 169 -17.77 15.98 0.25
CA HIS A 169 -18.70 15.67 1.33
C HIS A 169 -18.52 16.69 2.46
N PRO A 170 -19.34 17.75 2.51
CA PRO A 170 -19.22 18.74 3.57
C PRO A 170 -19.48 18.11 4.94
N GLU A 171 -18.82 18.66 5.97
CA GLU A 171 -19.07 18.26 7.35
C GLU A 171 -20.51 18.59 7.74
N ARG A 172 -21.19 17.62 8.35
CA ARG A 172 -22.56 17.72 8.86
C ARG A 172 -22.59 17.23 10.30
N ASN A 173 -23.31 17.96 11.16
CA ASN A 173 -23.68 17.47 12.47
C ASN A 173 -25.13 16.99 12.45
N ILE A 174 -25.34 15.71 12.75
CA ILE A 174 -26.66 15.09 12.84
C ILE A 174 -26.99 14.95 14.33
N ARG A 175 -28.00 15.70 14.78
CA ARG A 175 -28.46 15.65 16.17
C ARG A 175 -29.00 14.26 16.50
N ALA A 176 -28.74 13.83 17.72
CA ALA A 176 -29.29 12.61 18.29
C ALA A 176 -29.95 12.93 19.63
N ALA A 177 -31.08 12.31 19.91
CA ALA A 177 -31.85 12.49 21.14
C ALA A 177 -31.16 11.83 22.34
N ASP A 178 -30.52 10.68 22.13
CA ASP A 178 -29.89 9.88 23.18
C ASP A 178 -28.63 9.14 22.68
N GLU A 179 -27.90 8.52 23.61
CA GLU A 179 -26.66 7.80 23.32
C GLU A 179 -26.91 6.58 22.40
N LEU A 180 -28.06 5.90 22.54
CA LEU A 180 -28.38 4.76 21.69
C LEU A 180 -28.54 5.21 20.23
N GLN A 181 -29.25 6.30 19.99
CA GLN A 181 -29.42 6.89 18.67
C GLN A 181 -28.07 7.37 18.10
N LYS A 182 -27.17 7.92 18.93
CA LYS A 182 -25.80 8.24 18.50
C LYS A 182 -25.07 7.01 17.99
N ARG A 183 -25.09 5.90 18.73
CA ARG A 183 -24.44 4.64 18.33
C ARG A 183 -25.04 4.06 17.05
N MET A 184 -26.36 4.13 16.90
CA MET A 184 -27.04 3.73 15.67
C MET A 184 -26.64 4.59 14.48
N LEU A 185 -26.58 5.92 14.65
CA LEU A 185 -26.13 6.85 13.61
C LEU A 185 -24.68 6.59 13.18
N LEU A 186 -23.77 6.35 14.11
CA LEU A 186 -22.38 5.99 13.80
C LEU A 186 -22.32 4.73 12.92
N GLY A 187 -23.06 3.69 13.27
CA GLY A 187 -23.13 2.44 12.51
C GLY A 187 -23.76 2.63 11.13
N LEU A 188 -24.87 3.38 11.04
CA LEU A 188 -25.55 3.66 9.77
C LEU A 188 -24.67 4.47 8.82
N ILE A 189 -24.01 5.50 9.33
CA ILE A 189 -23.12 6.35 8.52
C ILE A 189 -21.95 5.51 8.01
N PHE A 190 -21.29 4.75 8.88
CA PHE A 190 -20.18 3.88 8.47
C PHE A 190 -20.63 2.84 7.44
N GLY A 191 -21.79 2.22 7.63
CA GLY A 191 -22.34 1.26 6.67
C GLY A 191 -22.71 1.88 5.31
N LEU A 192 -23.12 3.15 5.28
CA LEU A 192 -23.49 3.84 4.05
C LEU A 192 -22.28 4.38 3.28
N THR A 193 -21.28 4.93 3.99
CA THR A 193 -20.17 5.66 3.37
C THR A 193 -18.85 4.92 3.41
N GLY A 194 -18.71 3.89 4.25
CA GLY A 194 -17.42 3.27 4.58
C GLY A 194 -16.50 4.16 5.42
N HIS A 195 -16.94 5.36 5.80
CA HIS A 195 -16.14 6.35 6.52
C HIS A 195 -16.66 6.49 7.96
N ARG A 196 -15.73 6.49 8.92
CA ARG A 196 -16.08 6.62 10.34
C ARG A 196 -16.56 8.04 10.61
N ALA A 197 -17.66 8.12 11.35
CA ALA A 197 -18.17 9.35 11.93
C ALA A 197 -17.72 9.50 13.38
N GLU A 198 -17.83 10.70 13.93
CA GLU A 198 -17.42 11.02 15.29
C GLU A 198 -18.62 11.34 16.18
N ALA A 199 -18.65 10.77 17.39
CA ALA A 199 -19.63 11.16 18.38
C ALA A 199 -19.30 12.56 18.92
N THR A 200 -20.33 13.40 19.05
CA THR A 200 -20.22 14.72 19.66
C THR A 200 -21.17 14.82 20.86
N ALA A 201 -21.08 15.93 21.61
CA ALA A 201 -22.00 16.20 22.71
C ALA A 201 -23.47 16.21 22.24
N GLU A 202 -23.74 16.78 21.06
CA GLU A 202 -25.11 16.97 20.53
C GLU A 202 -25.58 15.85 19.59
N GLY A 203 -24.68 14.97 19.12
CA GLY A 203 -25.04 13.97 18.12
C GLY A 203 -23.84 13.30 17.46
N VAL A 204 -23.82 13.29 16.13
CA VAL A 204 -22.78 12.65 15.31
C VAL A 204 -22.32 13.59 14.21
N ARG A 205 -21.01 13.80 14.13
CA ARG A 205 -20.34 14.59 13.08
C ARG A 205 -19.83 13.65 11.99
N ALA A 206 -20.17 13.94 10.74
CA ALA A 206 -19.75 13.15 9.58
C ALA A 206 -19.65 14.00 8.31
N HIS A 207 -18.82 13.58 7.37
CA HIS A 207 -18.75 14.15 6.03
C HIS A 207 -19.78 13.48 5.13
N LEU A 208 -20.82 14.22 4.74
CA LEU A 208 -21.94 13.69 3.96
C LEU A 208 -22.35 14.66 2.86
N ASN A 209 -22.56 14.13 1.66
CA ASN A 209 -23.21 14.86 0.59
C ASN A 209 -24.74 14.89 0.82
N ALA A 210 -25.47 15.68 0.02
CA ALA A 210 -26.90 15.88 0.23
C ALA A 210 -27.72 14.58 0.11
N GLU A 211 -27.37 13.72 -0.85
CA GLU A 211 -28.06 12.44 -1.09
C GLU A 211 -27.85 11.48 0.08
N GLN A 212 -26.61 11.35 0.56
CA GLN A 212 -26.28 10.50 1.70
C GLN A 212 -26.96 11.01 2.98
N LEU A 213 -26.96 12.32 3.22
CA LEU A 213 -27.67 12.90 4.36
C LEU A 213 -29.18 12.62 4.30
N ALA A 214 -29.80 12.76 3.13
CA ALA A 214 -31.20 12.41 2.92
C ALA A 214 -31.45 10.92 3.18
N ARG A 215 -30.57 10.05 2.70
CA ARG A 215 -30.66 8.60 2.91
C ARG A 215 -30.50 8.20 4.38
N VAL A 216 -29.56 8.80 5.12
CA VAL A 216 -29.41 8.58 6.57
C VAL A 216 -30.69 8.98 7.30
N ARG A 217 -31.25 10.15 6.98
CA ARG A 217 -32.52 10.63 7.58
C ARG A 217 -33.69 9.70 7.26
N ALA A 218 -33.79 9.24 6.00
CA ALA A 218 -34.83 8.31 5.58
C ALA A 218 -34.71 6.95 6.29
N LEU A 219 -33.48 6.41 6.41
CA LEU A 219 -33.23 5.16 7.14
C LEU A 219 -33.56 5.30 8.62
N LEU A 220 -33.22 6.42 9.25
CA LEU A 220 -33.56 6.67 10.65
C LEU A 220 -35.08 6.79 10.85
N ALA A 221 -35.78 7.49 9.96
CA ALA A 221 -37.23 7.63 10.04
C ALA A 221 -37.98 6.32 9.76
N GLY A 222 -37.52 5.53 8.78
CA GLY A 222 -38.20 4.31 8.35
C GLY A 222 -37.79 3.04 9.10
N GLN A 223 -36.57 2.96 9.61
CA GLN A 223 -36.02 1.76 10.26
C GLN A 223 -35.52 2.01 11.68
N GLY A 224 -35.56 3.25 12.19
CA GLY A 224 -35.02 3.62 13.50
C GLY A 224 -35.61 2.80 14.63
N GLU A 225 -36.94 2.72 14.74
CA GLU A 225 -37.59 1.94 15.79
C GLU A 225 -37.30 0.43 15.68
N ARG A 226 -37.21 -0.10 14.46
CA ARG A 226 -36.86 -1.51 14.23
C ARG A 226 -35.43 -1.81 14.69
N LEU A 227 -34.48 -0.94 14.34
CA LEU A 227 -33.08 -1.06 14.74
C LEU A 227 -32.94 -0.93 16.26
N LYS A 228 -33.65 0.01 16.88
CA LYS A 228 -33.71 0.20 18.33
C LYS A 228 -34.24 -1.04 19.04
N ALA A 229 -35.37 -1.57 18.60
CA ALA A 229 -35.95 -2.80 19.15
C ALA A 229 -35.01 -4.00 18.98
N GLY A 230 -34.31 -4.10 17.84
CA GLY A 230 -33.29 -5.13 17.62
C GLY A 230 -32.10 -5.00 18.58
N ALA A 231 -31.59 -3.79 18.77
CA ALA A 231 -30.49 -3.53 19.70
C ALA A 231 -30.87 -3.83 21.16
N LEU A 232 -32.09 -3.46 21.58
CA LEU A 232 -32.58 -3.75 22.92
C LEU A 232 -32.74 -5.26 23.16
N ARG A 233 -33.33 -6.00 22.22
CA ARG A 233 -33.42 -7.47 22.31
C ARG A 233 -32.04 -8.11 22.43
N HIS A 234 -31.08 -7.68 21.63
CA HIS A 234 -29.72 -8.22 21.69
C HIS A 234 -29.03 -7.91 23.03
N ALA A 235 -29.31 -6.73 23.61
CA ALA A 235 -28.82 -6.38 24.94
C ALA A 235 -29.47 -7.24 26.05
N GLU A 236 -30.76 -7.54 25.95
CA GLU A 236 -31.48 -8.44 26.87
C GLU A 236 -30.93 -9.88 26.78
N GLU A 237 -30.71 -10.39 25.57
CA GLU A 237 -30.08 -11.69 25.32
C GLU A 237 -28.69 -11.76 25.96
N LEU A 238 -27.85 -10.77 25.70
CA LEU A 238 -26.50 -10.68 26.27
C LEU A 238 -26.53 -10.57 27.80
N ALA A 239 -27.43 -9.77 28.37
CA ALA A 239 -27.59 -9.66 29.82
C ALA A 239 -28.03 -10.99 30.45
N ALA A 240 -28.91 -11.73 29.77
CA ALA A 240 -29.35 -13.04 30.21
C ALA A 240 -28.24 -14.10 30.10
N GLU A 241 -27.33 -13.99 29.13
CA GLU A 241 -26.13 -14.85 29.02
C GLU A 241 -25.16 -14.56 30.16
N VAL A 242 -24.83 -13.29 30.39
CA VAL A 242 -23.94 -12.87 31.50
C VAL A 242 -24.53 -13.28 32.84
N GLY A 243 -25.83 -13.08 33.06
CA GLY A 243 -26.51 -13.48 34.30
C GLY A 243 -26.63 -14.98 34.51
N ARG A 244 -26.48 -15.80 33.45
CA ARG A 244 -26.47 -17.27 33.52
C ARG A 244 -25.07 -17.86 33.64
N GLY A 245 -24.01 -17.05 33.49
CA GLY A 245 -22.63 -17.52 33.36
C GLY A 245 -21.59 -16.51 33.82
N GLY A 246 -21.73 -16.03 35.06
CA GLY A 246 -20.64 -15.53 35.89
C GLY A 246 -20.35 -16.52 37.01
#